data_AF-A0A4Y2IVB1-F1
#
_entry.id   AF-A0A4Y2IVB1-F1
#
_cell.length_a   1.000
_cell.length_b   1.000
_cell.length_c   1.000
_cell.angle_alpha   90.00
_cell.angle_beta   90.00
_cell.angle_gamma   90.00
#
_symmetry.space_group_name_H-M   'P 1'
#
loop_
_entity.id
_entity.type
_entity.pdbx_description
1 polymer ?
#
loop_
_entity_poly.entity_id
_entity_poly.type
_entity_poly.pdbx_seq_one_letter_code
_entity_poly.pdbx_strand_id
1 'polypeptide(L)'
;MKCSSSDNTPKLKLPKFELKKFSGDPREFLTFWSIFSKLHVSDDLTEVDKFQYLYQCMVLESRAARLISSFPITTKNYSKAIQQLKARFGREELLVHIYVRDLSFVMKNAVAGRNSPDLATLYDMLETKLRTLESLERTKEKFAHFLQPLVESCLPESVLRAWERSRISGVADDSTSQRSLEKLTSFFCVMKSNSGE
;
A
#
# COMPACT_ATOMS: atom_id res chain seq x y z
N MET A 1 16.86 -48.37 -36.61
CA MET A 1 17.55 -47.49 -35.62
C MET A 1 17.29 -46.04 -35.96
N LYS A 2 16.55 -45.32 -35.11
CA LYS A 2 16.83 -43.93 -34.69
C LYS A 2 15.77 -43.52 -33.66
N CYS A 3 16.26 -43.21 -32.46
CA CYS A 3 15.50 -42.79 -31.30
C CYS A 3 14.97 -41.37 -31.49
N SER A 4 13.73 -41.13 -31.11
CA SER A 4 13.18 -39.79 -30.91
C SER A 4 13.10 -39.58 -29.40
N SER A 5 14.04 -38.80 -28.87
CA SER A 5 14.20 -38.50 -27.45
C SER A 5 12.94 -37.85 -26.88
N SER A 6 12.37 -38.49 -25.85
CA SER A 6 11.39 -37.91 -24.96
C SER A 6 12.07 -36.85 -24.10
N ASP A 7 11.87 -35.59 -24.46
CA ASP A 7 12.35 -34.45 -23.69
C ASP A 7 11.50 -34.31 -22.42
N ASN A 8 11.91 -35.00 -21.37
CA ASN A 8 11.26 -34.98 -20.06
C ASN A 8 11.86 -33.85 -19.22
N THR A 9 11.63 -32.61 -19.62
CA THR A 9 11.96 -31.46 -18.77
C THR A 9 11.01 -31.46 -17.56
N PRO A 10 11.51 -31.48 -16.32
CA PRO A 10 10.65 -31.36 -15.14
C PRO A 10 9.97 -29.98 -15.17
N LYS A 11 8.70 -29.95 -15.54
CA LYS A 11 7.86 -28.75 -15.44
C LYS A 11 7.81 -28.36 -13.96
N LEU A 12 8.54 -27.31 -13.61
CA LEU A 12 8.44 -26.64 -12.32
C LEU A 12 6.95 -26.37 -12.06
N LYS A 13 6.35 -27.12 -11.12
CA LYS A 13 4.97 -26.88 -10.68
C LYS A 13 4.99 -25.63 -9.82
N LEU A 14 4.89 -24.47 -10.47
CA LEU A 14 4.67 -23.21 -9.80
C LEU A 14 3.41 -23.33 -8.92
N PRO A 15 3.43 -22.79 -7.68
CA PRO A 15 2.22 -22.69 -6.88
C PRO A 15 1.11 -22.09 -7.72
N LYS A 16 -0.06 -22.72 -7.73
CA LYS A 16 -1.23 -22.18 -8.43
C LYS A 16 -1.46 -20.77 -7.90
N PHE A 17 -1.72 -19.83 -8.79
CA PHE A 17 -2.00 -18.44 -8.42
C PHE A 17 -3.18 -18.40 -7.43
N GLU A 18 -2.87 -18.18 -6.15
CA GLU A 18 -3.90 -18.06 -5.12
C GLU A 18 -4.41 -16.63 -5.08
N LEU A 19 -5.73 -16.49 -5.17
CA LEU A 19 -6.38 -15.20 -5.06
C LEU A 19 -6.17 -14.63 -3.66
N LYS A 20 -5.58 -13.44 -3.59
CA LYS A 20 -5.39 -12.72 -2.34
C LYS A 20 -6.75 -12.50 -1.68
N LYS A 21 -6.87 -12.94 -0.43
CA LYS A 21 -8.08 -12.75 0.36
C LYS A 21 -8.21 -11.31 0.85
N PHE A 22 -9.44 -10.83 0.94
CA PHE A 22 -9.76 -9.48 1.40
C PHE A 22 -10.85 -9.49 2.47
N SER A 23 -10.54 -8.92 3.64
CA SER A 23 -11.45 -8.85 4.79
C SER A 23 -12.36 -7.61 4.78
N GLY A 24 -12.03 -6.61 3.96
CA GLY A 24 -12.63 -5.29 4.08
C GLY A 24 -11.92 -4.40 5.09
N ASP A 25 -10.69 -4.73 5.50
CA ASP A 25 -9.78 -3.74 6.07
C ASP A 25 -9.24 -2.83 4.96
N PRO A 26 -9.51 -1.51 4.99
CA PRO A 26 -8.94 -0.58 4.01
C PRO A 26 -7.42 -0.68 3.86
N ARG A 27 -6.68 -1.05 4.92
CA ARG A 27 -5.21 -1.20 4.87
C ARG A 27 -4.75 -2.27 3.88
N GLU A 28 -5.57 -3.31 3.69
CA GLU A 28 -5.30 -4.42 2.76
C GLU A 28 -5.76 -4.10 1.34
N PHE A 29 -6.56 -3.03 1.16
CA PHE A 29 -7.27 -2.78 -0.10
C PHE A 29 -6.32 -2.55 -1.27
N LEU A 30 -5.24 -1.79 -1.09
CA LEU A 30 -4.29 -1.51 -2.16
C LEU A 30 -3.61 -2.77 -2.67
N THR A 31 -3.14 -3.61 -1.75
CA THR A 31 -2.51 -4.89 -2.08
C THR A 31 -3.50 -5.85 -2.71
N PHE A 32 -4.73 -5.91 -2.21
CA PHE A 32 -5.78 -6.72 -2.80
C PHE A 32 -6.11 -6.25 -4.23
N TRP A 33 -6.34 -4.95 -4.41
CA TRP A 33 -6.77 -4.39 -5.69
C TRP A 33 -5.66 -4.44 -6.75
N SER A 34 -4.39 -4.26 -6.38
CA SER A 34 -3.27 -4.38 -7.32
C SER A 34 -3.17 -5.78 -7.94
N ILE A 35 -3.53 -6.81 -7.18
CA ILE A 35 -3.58 -8.21 -7.64
C ILE A 35 -4.88 -8.46 -8.42
N PHE A 36 -6.04 -8.10 -7.85
CA PHE A 36 -7.35 -8.39 -8.43
C PHE A 36 -7.63 -7.59 -9.71
N SER A 37 -7.06 -6.39 -9.86
CA SER A 37 -7.25 -5.54 -11.03
C SER A 37 -6.87 -6.23 -12.34
N LYS A 38 -5.87 -7.13 -12.33
CA LYS A 38 -5.48 -7.94 -13.49
C LYS A 38 -6.60 -8.85 -13.97
N LEU A 39 -7.35 -9.45 -13.04
CA LEU A 39 -8.54 -10.26 -13.36
C LEU A 39 -9.71 -9.38 -13.79
N HIS A 40 -9.85 -8.20 -13.18
CA HIS A 40 -10.90 -7.25 -13.52
C HIS A 40 -10.82 -6.78 -14.97
N VAL A 41 -9.61 -6.51 -15.47
CA VAL A 41 -9.37 -6.02 -16.85
C VAL A 41 -9.15 -7.12 -17.89
N SER A 42 -9.04 -8.39 -17.48
CA SER A 42 -8.86 -9.51 -18.42
C SER A 42 -10.10 -9.69 -19.29
N ASP A 43 -9.94 -9.72 -20.60
CA ASP A 43 -11.03 -9.97 -21.56
C ASP A 43 -11.33 -11.48 -21.74
N ASP A 44 -10.47 -12.35 -21.18
CA ASP A 44 -10.62 -13.81 -21.24
C ASP A 44 -11.74 -14.33 -20.31
N LEU A 45 -12.25 -13.48 -19.41
CA LEU A 45 -13.25 -13.83 -18.40
C LEU A 45 -14.52 -13.01 -18.59
N THR A 46 -15.67 -13.66 -18.46
CA THR A 46 -16.96 -12.95 -18.44
C THR A 46 -17.11 -12.15 -17.15
N GLU A 47 -18.00 -11.13 -17.15
CA GLU A 47 -18.31 -10.40 -15.91
C GLU A 47 -18.85 -11.32 -14.79
N VAL A 48 -19.54 -12.40 -15.15
CA VAL A 48 -20.04 -13.39 -14.18
C VAL A 48 -18.87 -14.16 -13.56
N ASP A 49 -17.91 -14.62 -14.36
CA ASP A 49 -16.74 -15.35 -13.86
C ASP A 49 -15.88 -14.45 -12.96
N LYS A 50 -15.65 -13.20 -13.40
CA LYS A 50 -14.95 -12.18 -12.59
C LYS A 50 -15.66 -11.93 -11.26
N PHE A 51 -16.99 -11.95 -11.26
CA PHE A 51 -17.77 -11.76 -10.04
C PHE A 51 -17.69 -12.98 -9.11
N GLN A 52 -17.72 -14.20 -9.64
CA GLN A 52 -17.49 -15.41 -8.84
C GLN A 52 -16.11 -15.40 -8.21
N TYR A 53 -15.07 -15.02 -8.96
CA TYR A 53 -13.73 -14.83 -8.39
C TYR A 53 -13.70 -13.75 -7.32
N LEU A 54 -14.34 -12.60 -7.55
CA LEU A 54 -14.44 -11.55 -6.53
C LEU A 54 -15.07 -12.08 -5.24
N TYR A 55 -16.16 -12.85 -5.35
CA TYR A 55 -16.83 -13.47 -4.22
C TYR A 55 -15.88 -14.40 -3.45
N GLN A 56 -15.13 -15.25 -4.16
CA GLN A 56 -14.16 -16.17 -3.57
C GLN A 56 -12.97 -15.44 -2.92
N CYS A 57 -12.62 -14.25 -3.37
CA CYS A 57 -11.57 -13.44 -2.74
C CYS A 57 -11.98 -12.89 -1.36
N MET A 58 -13.27 -12.82 -1.04
CA MET A 58 -13.70 -12.25 0.22
C MET A 58 -13.47 -13.23 1.38
N VAL A 59 -12.94 -12.73 2.50
CA VAL A 59 -12.85 -13.53 3.74
C VAL A 59 -14.27 -13.75 4.28
N LEU A 60 -14.59 -14.98 4.67
CA LEU A 60 -15.91 -15.33 5.23
C LEU A 60 -16.28 -14.42 6.40
N GLU A 61 -17.58 -14.07 6.50
CA GLU A 61 -18.17 -13.22 7.54
C GLU A 61 -17.63 -11.79 7.66
N SER A 62 -16.69 -11.42 6.78
CA SER A 62 -16.03 -10.14 6.80
C SER A 62 -16.90 -9.00 6.26
N ARG A 63 -16.47 -7.74 6.46
CA ARG A 63 -17.19 -6.57 5.94
C ARG A 63 -17.24 -6.58 4.40
N ALA A 64 -16.18 -7.05 3.76
CA ALA A 64 -16.14 -7.15 2.31
C ALA A 64 -17.04 -8.28 1.81
N ALA A 65 -17.04 -9.44 2.47
CA ALA A 65 -17.96 -10.54 2.11
C ALA A 65 -19.42 -10.10 2.19
N ARG A 66 -19.84 -9.44 3.28
CA ARG A 66 -21.22 -8.92 3.41
C ARG A 66 -21.59 -7.92 2.32
N LEU A 67 -20.65 -7.09 1.88
CA LEU A 67 -20.89 -6.15 0.79
C LEU A 67 -21.09 -6.92 -0.53
N ILE A 68 -20.16 -7.81 -0.86
CA ILE A 68 -20.16 -8.52 -2.14
C ILE A 68 -21.33 -9.51 -2.24
N SER A 69 -21.68 -10.19 -1.14
CA SER A 69 -22.82 -11.11 -1.10
C SER A 69 -24.20 -10.42 -1.15
N SER A 70 -24.26 -9.11 -0.92
CA SER A 70 -25.51 -8.34 -1.05
C SER A 70 -25.97 -8.14 -2.50
N PHE A 71 -25.11 -8.45 -3.47
CA PHE A 71 -25.40 -8.36 -4.89
C PHE A 71 -25.56 -9.75 -5.50
N PRO A 72 -26.68 -10.05 -6.19
CA PRO A 72 -26.79 -11.27 -6.98
C PRO A 72 -25.70 -11.33 -8.06
N ILE A 73 -25.02 -12.48 -8.18
CA ILE A 73 -23.95 -12.75 -9.15
C ILE A 73 -24.54 -12.72 -10.57
N THR A 74 -24.47 -11.55 -11.21
CA THR A 74 -24.95 -11.29 -12.56
C THR A 74 -24.07 -10.24 -13.22
N THR A 75 -23.97 -10.29 -14.55
CA THR A 75 -23.27 -9.31 -15.41
C THR A 75 -23.60 -7.87 -14.99
N LYS A 76 -24.89 -7.52 -14.93
CA LYS A 76 -25.38 -6.17 -14.60
C LYS A 76 -24.95 -5.69 -13.20
N ASN A 77 -24.77 -6.61 -12.24
CA ASN A 77 -24.43 -6.25 -10.87
C ASN A 77 -22.94 -6.24 -10.60
N TYR A 78 -22.11 -6.85 -11.46
CA TYR A 78 -20.67 -6.88 -11.27
C TYR A 78 -20.06 -5.47 -11.18
N SER A 79 -20.38 -4.62 -12.14
CA SER A 79 -19.91 -3.22 -12.17
C SER A 79 -20.33 -2.44 -10.91
N LYS A 80 -21.57 -2.64 -10.43
CA LYS A 80 -22.08 -2.02 -9.20
C LYS A 80 -21.34 -2.53 -7.96
N ALA A 81 -21.09 -3.83 -7.86
CA ALA A 81 -20.35 -4.43 -6.76
C ALA A 81 -18.92 -3.89 -6.69
N ILE A 82 -18.23 -3.78 -7.83
CA ILE A 82 -16.88 -3.19 -7.92
C ILE A 82 -16.90 -1.71 -7.51
N GLN A 83 -17.88 -0.94 -8.01
CA GLN A 83 -18.01 0.48 -7.65
C GLN A 83 -18.18 0.66 -6.14
N GLN A 84 -19.06 -0.13 -5.51
CA GLN A 84 -19.30 -0.07 -4.07
C GLN A 84 -18.10 -0.55 -3.25
N LEU A 85 -17.39 -1.58 -3.72
CA LEU A 85 -16.17 -2.05 -3.09
C LEU A 85 -15.09 -0.95 -3.04
N LYS A 86 -14.86 -0.28 -4.17
CA LYS A 86 -13.93 0.87 -4.26
C LYS A 86 -14.42 2.05 -3.41
N ALA A 87 -15.70 2.41 -3.50
CA ALA A 87 -16.27 3.53 -2.75
C ALA A 87 -16.21 3.30 -1.23
N ARG A 88 -16.27 2.05 -0.76
CA ARG A 88 -16.25 1.76 0.68
C ARG A 88 -14.83 1.60 1.24
N PHE A 89 -13.96 0.90 0.52
CA PHE A 89 -12.65 0.48 1.03
C PHE A 89 -11.46 1.10 0.31
N GLY A 90 -11.65 1.57 -0.93
CA GLY A 90 -10.62 2.18 -1.78
C GLY A 90 -10.65 3.70 -1.82
N ARG A 91 -11.26 4.36 -0.82
CA ARG A 91 -11.26 5.83 -0.73
C ARG A 91 -9.86 6.31 -0.41
N GLU A 92 -9.20 6.91 -1.39
CA GLU A 92 -7.83 7.42 -1.28
C GLU A 92 -7.66 8.35 -0.06
N GLU A 93 -8.62 9.26 0.18
CA GLU A 93 -8.63 10.14 1.36
C GLU A 93 -8.62 9.36 2.69
N LEU A 94 -9.46 8.32 2.80
CA LEU A 94 -9.51 7.49 3.99
C LEU A 94 -8.20 6.73 4.19
N LEU A 95 -7.62 6.23 3.10
CA LEU A 95 -6.34 5.52 3.13
C LEU A 95 -5.22 6.46 3.59
N VAL A 96 -5.14 7.68 3.05
CA VAL A 96 -4.20 8.72 3.51
C VAL A 96 -4.38 8.99 5.00
N HIS A 97 -5.61 9.21 5.47
CA HIS A 97 -5.88 9.42 6.89
C HIS A 97 -5.46 8.23 7.77
N ILE A 98 -5.70 6.99 7.32
CA ILE A 98 -5.28 5.78 8.04
C ILE A 98 -3.76 5.69 8.11
N TYR A 99 -3.06 5.92 6.99
CA TYR A 99 -1.59 5.87 6.94
C TYR A 99 -0.95 6.98 7.77
N VAL A 100 -1.49 8.20 7.72
CA VAL A 100 -1.03 9.33 8.56
C VAL A 100 -1.27 9.04 10.04
N ARG A 101 -2.45 8.51 10.41
CA ARG A 101 -2.76 8.17 11.81
C ARG A 101 -1.87 7.04 12.32
N ASP A 102 -1.64 6.02 11.50
CA ASP A 102 -0.68 4.95 11.81
C ASP A 102 0.70 5.51 12.05
N LEU A 103 1.15 6.41 11.17
CA LEU A 103 2.46 7.02 11.28
C LEU A 103 2.58 7.84 12.58
N SER A 104 1.58 8.67 12.88
CA SER A 104 1.51 9.42 14.13
C SER A 104 1.53 8.50 15.36
N PHE A 105 0.84 7.36 15.29
CA PHE A 105 0.81 6.39 16.38
C PHE A 105 2.16 5.70 16.59
N VAL A 106 2.82 5.24 15.52
CA VAL A 106 4.16 4.64 15.59
C VAL A 106 5.15 5.60 16.25
N MET A 107 5.11 6.87 15.86
CA MET A 107 6.02 7.88 16.39
C MET A 107 5.72 8.30 17.83
N LYS A 108 4.45 8.43 18.21
CA LYS A 108 4.07 8.71 19.62
C LYS A 108 4.54 7.61 20.55
N ASN A 109 4.47 6.34 20.12
CA ASN A 109 4.96 5.22 20.92
C ASN A 109 6.49 5.18 20.99
N ALA A 110 7.19 5.60 19.92
CA ALA A 110 8.65 5.75 19.94
C ALA A 110 9.13 6.77 20.98
N VAL A 111 8.40 7.89 21.11
CA VAL A 111 8.74 8.98 22.04
C VAL A 111 8.30 8.68 23.48
N ALA A 112 7.25 7.88 23.68
CA ALA A 112 6.68 7.59 25.00
C ALA A 112 7.46 6.53 25.83
N GLY A 113 8.53 5.94 25.28
CA GLY A 113 9.53 5.19 26.05
C GLY A 113 9.10 3.85 26.68
N ARG A 114 7.87 3.38 26.48
CA ARG A 114 7.42 2.06 26.92
C ARG A 114 7.28 1.15 25.70
N ASN A 115 8.26 0.28 25.49
CA ASN A 115 8.35 -0.66 24.36
C ASN A 115 8.51 0.03 22.99
N SER A 116 9.29 1.10 22.90
CA SER A 116 9.65 1.69 21.61
C SER A 116 10.45 0.67 20.78
N PRO A 117 10.07 0.39 19.52
CA PRO A 117 10.94 -0.34 18.61
C PRO A 117 12.29 0.38 18.52
N ASP A 118 13.36 -0.36 18.24
CA ASP A 118 14.65 0.28 17.98
C ASP A 118 14.53 1.28 16.81
N LEU A 119 15.44 2.24 16.76
CA LEU A 119 15.43 3.33 15.78
C LEU A 119 15.39 2.81 14.33
N ALA A 120 16.10 1.72 14.01
CA ALA A 120 16.07 1.06 12.70
C ALA A 120 14.70 0.48 12.37
N THR A 121 14.06 -0.21 13.32
CA THR A 121 12.70 -0.74 13.16
C THR A 121 11.68 0.39 12.92
N LEU A 122 11.82 1.52 13.62
CA LEU A 122 10.97 2.69 13.41
C LEU A 122 11.15 3.29 12.01
N TYR A 123 12.39 3.39 11.53
CA TYR A 123 12.65 3.85 10.16
C TYR A 123 12.07 2.90 9.12
N ASP A 124 12.15 1.59 9.31
CA ASP A 124 11.55 0.61 8.38
C ASP A 124 10.03 0.72 8.33
N MET A 125 9.39 0.91 9.49
CA MET A 125 7.96 1.14 9.57
C MET A 125 7.58 2.44 8.85
N LEU A 126 8.32 3.53 9.08
CA LEU A 126 8.10 4.83 8.45
C LEU A 126 8.27 4.76 6.92
N GLU A 127 9.36 4.18 6.45
CA GLU A 127 9.64 4.01 5.02
C GLU A 127 8.55 3.16 4.34
N THR A 128 8.09 2.09 4.99
CA THR A 128 6.99 1.26 4.47
C THR A 128 5.70 2.08 4.30
N LYS A 129 5.36 2.93 5.28
CA LYS A 129 4.17 3.79 5.21
C LYS A 129 4.32 4.85 4.13
N LEU A 130 5.49 5.47 4.02
CA LEU A 130 5.80 6.44 2.95
C LEU A 130 5.71 5.81 1.56
N ARG A 131 6.31 4.64 1.36
CA ARG A 131 6.24 3.91 0.08
C ARG A 131 4.81 3.53 -0.29
N THR A 132 3.99 3.18 0.70
CA THR A 132 2.56 2.89 0.48
C THR A 132 1.80 4.16 0.08
N LEU A 133 2.10 5.29 0.72
CA LEU A 133 1.57 6.61 0.34
C LEU A 133 2.02 7.03 -1.07
N GLU A 134 3.27 6.75 -1.45
CA GLU A 134 3.78 7.01 -2.80
C GLU A 134 3.08 6.15 -3.85
N SER A 135 2.72 4.90 -3.53
CA SER A 135 2.00 4.01 -4.46
C SER A 135 0.56 4.44 -4.76
N LEU A 136 0.00 5.37 -3.98
CA LEU A 136 -1.31 5.99 -4.21
C LEU A 136 -1.26 7.07 -5.32
N GLU A 137 -0.45 6.86 -6.37
CA GLU A 137 0.06 7.83 -7.35
C GLU A 137 -0.95 8.81 -7.96
N ARG A 138 -2.27 8.54 -7.91
CA ARG A 138 -3.32 9.40 -8.47
C ARG A 138 -3.65 10.63 -7.61
N THR A 139 -3.08 10.75 -6.42
CA THR A 139 -3.36 11.85 -5.49
C THR A 139 -2.11 12.51 -4.89
N LYS A 140 -0.91 12.21 -5.42
CA LYS A 140 0.36 12.89 -5.05
C LYS A 140 0.23 14.41 -5.13
N GLU A 141 -0.34 14.96 -6.20
CA GLU A 141 -0.50 16.41 -6.34
C GLU A 141 -1.49 17.02 -5.33
N LYS A 142 -2.57 16.30 -5.00
CA LYS A 142 -3.63 16.81 -4.10
C LYS A 142 -3.25 16.75 -2.62
N PHE A 143 -2.44 15.78 -2.22
CA PHE A 143 -2.09 15.59 -0.81
C PHE A 143 -0.63 15.87 -0.46
N ALA A 144 0.29 15.97 -1.42
CA ALA A 144 1.72 16.20 -1.10
C ALA A 144 1.94 17.49 -0.28
N HIS A 145 1.14 18.54 -0.51
CA HIS A 145 1.20 19.78 0.27
C HIS A 145 0.82 19.62 1.75
N PHE A 146 -0.01 18.63 2.10
CA PHE A 146 -0.44 18.37 3.49
C PHE A 146 0.34 17.22 4.13
N LEU A 147 0.80 16.25 3.34
CA LEU A 147 1.55 15.09 3.82
C LEU A 147 2.86 15.50 4.49
N GLN A 148 3.57 16.48 3.93
CA GLN A 148 4.85 16.90 4.50
C GLN A 148 4.71 17.52 5.91
N PRO A 149 3.87 18.55 6.15
CA PRO A 149 3.63 19.05 7.50
C PRO A 149 3.13 17.97 8.47
N LEU A 150 2.30 17.05 7.99
CA LEU A 150 1.79 15.93 8.80
C LEU A 150 2.91 14.97 9.21
N VAL A 151 3.79 14.59 8.28
CA VAL A 151 4.92 13.72 8.57
C VAL A 151 5.91 14.42 9.50
N GLU A 152 6.24 15.70 9.26
CA GLU A 152 7.10 16.52 10.12
C GLU A 152 6.55 16.61 11.55
N SER A 153 5.24 16.82 11.71
CA SER A 153 4.58 16.85 13.04
C SER A 153 4.62 15.52 13.79
N CYS A 154 4.91 14.43 13.08
CA CYS A 154 5.07 13.10 13.68
C CYS A 154 6.53 12.79 14.02
N LEU A 155 7.52 13.54 13.57
CA LEU A 155 8.93 13.21 13.84
C LEU A 155 9.31 13.55 15.29
N PRO A 156 10.14 12.72 15.95
CA PRO A 156 10.78 13.12 17.20
C PRO A 156 11.60 14.40 17.01
N GLU A 157 11.64 15.24 18.04
CA GLU A 157 12.33 16.53 18.03
C GLU A 157 13.79 16.43 17.52
N SER A 158 14.51 15.36 17.88
CA SER A 158 15.88 15.12 17.42
C SER A 158 15.99 14.86 15.92
N VAL A 159 15.03 14.11 15.36
CA VAL A 159 14.95 13.76 13.93
C VAL A 159 14.45 14.95 13.12
N LEU A 160 13.47 15.68 13.63
CA LEU A 160 12.96 16.91 13.01
C LEU A 160 14.08 17.94 12.85
N ARG A 161 14.86 18.18 13.91
CA ARG A 161 16.01 19.08 13.85
C ARG A 161 17.09 18.62 12.87
N ALA A 162 17.33 17.32 12.76
CA ALA A 162 18.28 16.78 11.78
C ALA A 162 17.77 16.94 10.34
N TRP A 163 16.48 16.73 10.12
CA TRP A 163 15.79 16.96 8.84
C TRP A 163 15.83 18.45 8.43
N GLU A 164 15.53 19.36 9.35
CA GLU A 164 15.59 20.80 9.09
C GLU A 164 17.00 21.26 8.70
N ARG A 165 18.03 20.74 9.37
CA ARG A 165 19.43 21.02 9.00
C ARG A 165 19.79 20.51 7.60
N SER A 166 19.29 19.34 7.19
CA SER A 166 19.56 18.80 5.84
C SER A 166 18.79 19.55 4.74
N ARG A 167 17.62 20.12 5.06
CA ARG A 167 16.89 21.00 4.13
C ARG A 167 17.63 22.31 3.86
N ILE A 168 18.26 22.88 4.87
CA ILE A 168 18.95 24.17 4.75
C ILE A 168 20.26 24.04 3.93
N SER A 169 20.89 22.86 3.92
CA SER A 169 22.11 22.61 3.13
C SER A 169 21.85 22.32 1.64
N GLY A 170 20.61 22.02 1.24
CA GLY A 170 20.20 21.82 -0.15
C GLY A 170 19.55 23.08 -0.72
N VAL A 171 20.17 23.68 -1.74
CA VAL A 171 19.69 24.89 -2.44
C VAL A 171 18.19 24.80 -2.78
N ALA A 172 17.51 25.92 -2.57
CA ALA A 172 16.10 26.15 -2.88
C ALA A 172 15.78 25.77 -4.34
N ASP A 173 15.06 24.67 -4.52
CA ASP A 173 14.31 24.41 -5.75
C ASP A 173 12.86 24.16 -5.34
N ASP A 174 12.08 25.23 -5.42
CA ASP A 174 10.68 25.36 -4.97
C ASP A 174 9.70 24.87 -6.03
N SER A 175 9.91 23.66 -6.54
CA SER A 175 8.93 23.03 -7.41
C SER A 175 8.69 21.59 -7.03
N THR A 176 7.48 21.39 -6.51
CA THR A 176 6.75 20.13 -6.29
C THR A 176 7.02 19.45 -4.95
N SER A 177 6.01 19.44 -4.07
CA SER A 177 5.96 18.68 -2.81
C SER A 177 6.23 17.16 -2.98
N GLN A 178 6.18 16.67 -4.22
CA GLN A 178 6.63 15.34 -4.63
C GLN A 178 8.14 15.13 -4.42
N ARG A 179 8.99 16.11 -4.78
CA ARG A 179 10.43 16.08 -4.47
C ARG A 179 10.68 16.12 -2.96
N SER A 180 9.79 16.73 -2.18
CA SER A 180 9.96 16.83 -0.73
C SER A 180 9.79 15.48 -0.02
N LEU A 181 8.82 14.65 -0.44
CA LEU A 181 8.66 13.29 0.10
C LEU A 181 9.84 12.39 -0.31
N GLU A 182 10.30 12.47 -1.56
CA GLU A 182 11.48 11.74 -2.05
C GLU A 182 12.75 12.13 -1.29
N LYS A 183 12.94 13.43 -0.99
CA LYS A 183 14.01 13.95 -0.14
C LYS A 183 13.92 13.40 1.28
N LEU A 184 12.71 13.30 1.83
CA LEU A 184 12.45 12.79 3.17
C LEU A 184 12.73 11.28 3.26
N THR A 185 12.30 10.49 2.27
CA THR A 185 12.63 9.06 2.14
C THR A 185 14.14 8.85 2.04
N SER A 186 14.82 9.68 1.24
CA SER A 186 16.28 9.66 1.08
C SER A 186 17.01 10.04 2.38
N PHE A 187 16.51 11.02 3.13
CA PHE A 187 17.04 11.40 4.44
C PHE A 187 16.95 10.26 5.45
N PHE A 188 15.82 9.53 5.50
CA PHE A 188 15.70 8.36 6.38
C PHE A 188 16.63 7.22 5.98
N CYS A 189 16.83 7.01 4.67
CA CYS A 189 17.80 6.02 4.18
C CYS A 189 19.23 6.34 4.67
N VAL A 190 19.67 7.59 4.54
CA VAL A 190 20.99 8.05 5.01
C VAL A 190 21.12 7.95 6.53
N MET A 191 20.11 8.36 7.28
CA MET A 191 20.08 8.25 8.75
C MET A 191 20.16 6.80 9.22
N LYS A 192 19.50 5.87 8.51
CA LYS A 192 19.57 4.43 8.80
C LYS A 192 20.98 3.88 8.55
N SER A 193 21.61 4.24 7.43
CA SER A 193 22.99 3.82 7.12
C SER A 193 24.01 4.31 8.15
N ASN A 194 23.81 5.51 8.71
CA ASN A 194 24.71 6.08 9.72
C ASN A 194 24.46 5.58 11.15
N SER A 195 23.34 4.89 11.40
CA SER A 195 22.99 4.34 12.72
C SER A 195 23.39 2.86 12.88
N GLY A 196 23.98 2.26 11.84
CA GLY A 196 24.43 0.86 11.80
C GLY A 196 25.93 0.65 12.00
N GLU A 197 26.69 1.71 12.30
CA GLU A 197 28.07 1.67 12.83
C GLU A 197 28.07 1.96 14.33
#